data_AF-A0A2N6BDY1-F1
#
_entry.id   AF-A0A2N6BDY1-F1
#
_cell.length_a   1.000
_cell.length_b   1.000
_cell.length_c   1.000
_cell.angle_alpha   90.00
_cell.angle_beta   90.00
_cell.angle_gamma   90.00
#
_symmetry.space_group_name_H-M   'P 1'
#
loop_
_entity.id
_entity.type
_entity.pdbx_description
1 polymer ?
#
loop_
_entity_poly.entity_id
_entity_poly.type
_entity_poly.pdbx_seq_one_letter_code
_entity_poly.pdbx_strand_id
1 'polypeptide(L)'
;QHADELEDVDQELDELFVRHVRCTQSAEDSKQINNVHKGAIIMAGSGMCDAGRIRHHLKHRLWHGNTTLLLVGYQAEGTLGRLLLDGADRVRIQGEEIEVRAKIRQLEVYSGHADESELVDWLVDRQPLRRGLFLTHGEEKSIAALRQAVIKRGFDPDLIAIPAIDDEIVLSDQTAPGDFIHKTRRAPQEALSGLDWHNDLAELQLGLKQAFDKAADKKARKALVRRLWRAIRHK
;
A
#
# COMPACT_ATOMS: atom_id res chain seq x y z
N GLN A 1 8.08 0.57 31.10
CA GLN A 1 9.24 1.07 31.87
C GLN A 1 9.80 2.38 31.34
N HIS A 2 9.45 2.83 30.12
CA HIS A 2 9.80 4.16 29.60
C HIS A 2 8.57 5.04 29.29
N ALA A 3 7.39 4.69 29.81
CA ALA A 3 6.18 5.50 29.61
C ALA A 3 6.33 6.89 30.25
N ASP A 4 7.14 6.96 31.31
CA ASP A 4 7.39 8.17 32.09
C ASP A 4 8.52 9.03 31.49
N GLU A 5 9.17 8.56 30.41
CA GLU A 5 10.19 9.30 29.62
C GLU A 5 9.58 9.97 28.39
N LEU A 6 8.31 9.69 28.07
CA LEU A 6 7.57 10.41 27.05
C LEU A 6 7.07 11.71 27.68
N GLU A 7 7.76 12.81 27.41
CA GLU A 7 7.28 14.15 27.76
C GLU A 7 5.94 14.39 27.05
N ASP A 8 4.86 14.66 27.79
CA ASP A 8 3.62 15.21 27.24
C ASP A 8 3.93 16.61 26.70
N VAL A 9 4.25 16.69 25.40
CA VAL A 9 4.62 17.91 24.68
C VAL A 9 3.41 18.78 24.30
N ASP A 10 2.29 18.62 24.99
CA ASP A 10 0.99 19.24 24.65
C ASP A 10 1.05 20.76 24.53
N GLN A 11 1.84 21.46 25.36
CA GLN A 11 1.82 22.93 25.39
C GLN A 11 2.78 23.60 24.38
N GLU A 12 3.94 23.01 24.08
CA GLU A 12 4.92 23.61 23.16
C GLU A 12 4.67 23.22 21.70
N LEU A 13 4.09 22.05 21.44
CA LEU A 13 3.68 21.66 20.09
C LEU A 13 2.54 22.56 19.59
N ASP A 14 1.61 22.96 20.45
CA ASP A 14 0.49 23.82 20.06
C ASP A 14 0.98 25.17 19.49
N GLU A 15 1.95 25.85 20.10
CA GLU A 15 2.45 27.12 19.57
C GLU A 15 3.23 26.97 18.24
N LEU A 16 3.99 25.88 18.08
CA LEU A 16 4.73 25.57 16.86
C LEU A 16 3.79 25.15 15.72
N PHE A 17 2.79 24.32 16.02
CA PHE A 17 1.77 23.86 15.07
C PHE A 17 0.88 25.02 14.64
N VAL A 18 0.39 25.86 15.55
CA VAL A 18 -0.58 26.92 15.22
C VAL A 18 0.01 27.97 14.26
N ARG A 19 1.32 28.21 14.29
CA ARG A 19 1.97 29.20 13.40
C ARG A 19 2.26 28.68 11.99
N HIS A 20 2.53 27.39 11.82
CA HIS A 20 3.01 26.84 10.55
C HIS A 20 2.08 25.77 9.94
N VAL A 21 1.14 25.24 10.72
CA VAL A 21 0.20 24.19 10.31
C VAL A 21 -1.20 24.76 10.31
N ARG A 22 -1.83 24.76 9.12
CA ARG A 22 -3.23 25.14 8.97
C ARG A 22 -4.08 23.89 8.82
N CYS A 23 -4.76 23.51 9.90
CA CYS A 23 -5.74 22.41 9.87
C CYS A 23 -6.95 22.80 9.02
N THR A 24 -7.39 21.89 8.15
CA THR A 24 -8.62 22.07 7.36
C THR A 24 -9.61 20.97 7.71
N GLN A 25 -10.75 21.35 8.29
CA GLN A 25 -11.75 20.38 8.76
C GLN A 25 -12.90 20.20 7.77
N SER A 26 -13.28 21.25 7.02
CA SER A 26 -14.36 21.15 6.04
C SER A 26 -13.87 20.63 4.68
N ALA A 27 -14.76 19.97 3.94
CA ALA A 27 -14.47 19.54 2.57
C ALA A 27 -14.28 20.73 1.62
N GLU A 28 -14.97 21.85 1.87
CA GLU A 28 -14.84 23.05 1.06
C GLU A 28 -13.47 23.70 1.24
N ASP A 29 -13.01 23.88 2.48
CA ASP A 29 -11.67 24.41 2.75
C ASP A 29 -10.58 23.55 2.12
N SER A 30 -10.74 22.21 2.17
CA SER A 30 -9.81 21.29 1.51
C SER A 30 -9.80 21.49 -0.01
N LYS A 31 -10.95 21.71 -0.66
CA LYS A 31 -10.98 22.00 -2.10
C LYS A 31 -10.32 23.34 -2.42
N GLN A 32 -10.48 24.35 -1.58
CA GLN A 32 -9.87 25.67 -1.78
C GLN A 32 -8.33 25.60 -1.79
N ILE A 33 -7.72 24.64 -1.09
CA ILE A 33 -6.26 24.40 -1.16
C ILE A 33 -5.79 24.10 -2.59
N ASN A 34 -6.65 23.56 -3.46
CA ASN A 34 -6.27 23.28 -4.85
C ASN A 34 -5.98 24.56 -5.67
N ASN A 35 -6.44 25.72 -5.19
CA ASN A 35 -6.14 27.02 -5.79
C ASN A 35 -4.74 27.55 -5.42
N VAL A 36 -4.01 26.86 -4.53
CA VAL A 36 -2.63 27.22 -4.17
C VAL A 36 -1.65 26.69 -5.21
N HIS A 37 -1.02 27.59 -5.96
CA HIS A 37 -0.18 27.24 -7.11
C HIS A 37 1.33 27.09 -6.81
N LYS A 38 1.83 27.63 -5.68
CA LYS A 38 3.26 27.53 -5.30
C LYS A 38 3.46 27.69 -3.79
N GLY A 39 4.53 27.10 -3.26
CA GLY A 39 5.03 27.36 -1.91
C GLY A 39 4.20 26.77 -0.77
N ALA A 40 3.53 25.62 -0.99
CA ALA A 40 2.74 24.97 0.04
C ALA A 40 3.11 23.48 0.19
N ILE A 41 3.10 23.02 1.44
CA ILE A 41 3.13 21.61 1.81
C ILE A 41 1.71 21.22 2.19
N ILE A 42 1.19 20.17 1.56
CA ILE A 42 -0.16 19.67 1.79
C ILE A 42 -0.05 18.27 2.36
N MET A 43 -0.52 18.11 3.60
CA MET A 43 -0.66 16.81 4.24
C MET A 43 -2.13 16.40 4.16
N ALA A 44 -2.42 15.31 3.47
CA ALA A 44 -3.78 14.81 3.30
C ALA A 44 -3.79 13.28 3.29
N GLY A 45 -4.75 12.69 4.01
CA GLY A 45 -5.01 11.26 3.98
C GLY A 45 -5.93 10.83 2.82
N SER A 46 -5.97 9.54 2.49
CA SER A 46 -5.30 8.41 3.17
C SER A 46 -3.84 8.18 2.76
N GLY A 47 -3.04 7.58 3.64
CA GLY A 47 -1.59 7.37 3.45
C GLY A 47 -1.19 6.50 2.25
N MET A 48 -2.10 5.67 1.75
CA MET A 48 -1.90 4.84 0.54
C MET A 48 -2.59 5.42 -0.72
N CYS A 49 -3.14 6.62 -0.63
CA CYS A 49 -3.78 7.35 -1.72
C CYS A 49 -5.08 6.76 -2.30
N ASP A 50 -5.62 5.65 -1.76
CA ASP A 50 -6.84 5.02 -2.30
C ASP A 50 -8.16 5.70 -1.95
N ALA A 51 -8.16 6.53 -0.90
CA ALA A 51 -9.37 7.14 -0.36
C ALA A 51 -9.08 8.51 0.24
N GLY A 52 -10.15 9.25 0.56
CA GLY A 52 -10.05 10.52 1.25
C GLY A 52 -9.65 11.70 0.35
N ARG A 53 -9.21 12.78 1.03
CA ARG A 53 -8.96 14.09 0.42
C ARG A 53 -7.75 14.10 -0.50
N ILE A 54 -6.77 13.23 -0.24
CA ILE A 54 -5.58 13.09 -1.07
C ILE A 54 -5.94 12.82 -2.54
N ARG A 55 -6.99 12.04 -2.83
CA ARG A 55 -7.43 11.78 -4.21
C ARG A 55 -7.81 13.06 -4.94
N HIS A 56 -8.48 13.99 -4.26
CA HIS A 56 -8.81 15.29 -4.85
C HIS A 56 -7.53 16.09 -5.11
N HIS A 57 -6.59 16.14 -4.18
CA HIS A 57 -5.33 16.86 -4.39
C HIS A 57 -4.49 16.25 -5.51
N LEU A 58 -4.38 14.92 -5.56
CA LEU A 58 -3.68 14.19 -6.62
C LEU A 58 -4.28 14.48 -8.00
N LYS A 59 -5.61 14.44 -8.11
CA LYS A 59 -6.33 14.79 -9.35
C LYS A 59 -5.94 16.18 -9.88
N HIS A 60 -5.76 17.15 -8.99
CA HIS A 60 -5.41 18.51 -9.38
C HIS A 60 -3.90 18.73 -9.58
N ARG A 61 -3.04 17.84 -9.07
CA ARG A 61 -1.60 18.13 -8.96
C ARG A 61 -0.67 17.14 -9.65
N LEU A 62 -1.10 15.90 -9.89
CA LEU A 62 -0.26 14.86 -10.49
C LEU A 62 0.25 15.22 -11.90
N TRP A 63 -0.52 15.98 -12.67
CA TRP A 63 -0.16 16.40 -14.02
C TRP A 63 0.78 17.61 -14.07
N HIS A 64 1.12 18.18 -12.91
CA HIS A 64 2.05 19.30 -12.82
C HIS A 64 3.48 18.82 -12.49
N GLY A 65 4.44 19.13 -13.36
CA GLY A 65 5.84 18.72 -13.19
C GLY A 65 6.61 19.42 -12.05
N ASN A 66 6.05 20.47 -11.47
CA ASN A 66 6.59 21.15 -10.28
C ASN A 66 6.05 20.55 -8.96
N THR A 67 5.10 19.62 -9.02
CA THR A 67 4.59 18.90 -7.84
C THR A 67 5.55 17.79 -7.47
N THR A 68 5.78 17.60 -6.16
CA THR A 68 6.35 16.38 -5.62
C THR A 68 5.31 15.70 -4.74
N LEU A 69 5.00 14.43 -5.03
CA LEU A 69 4.27 13.56 -4.11
C LEU A 69 5.29 12.82 -3.25
N LEU A 70 5.24 13.05 -1.95
CA LEU A 70 6.11 12.41 -0.98
C LEU A 70 5.29 11.39 -0.17
N LEU A 71 5.56 10.11 -0.38
CA LEU A 71 4.94 8.99 0.33
C LEU A 71 5.81 8.66 1.55
N VAL A 72 5.25 8.76 2.76
CA VAL A 72 6.01 8.67 4.02
C VAL A 72 5.81 7.35 4.77
N GLY A 73 5.34 6.32 4.07
CA GLY A 73 5.11 5.01 4.65
C GLY A 73 4.93 3.94 3.58
N TYR A 74 4.77 2.70 4.03
CA TYR A 74 4.60 1.55 3.15
C TYR A 74 3.34 1.69 2.27
N GLN A 75 3.47 1.23 1.03
CA GLN A 75 2.42 1.28 0.01
C GLN A 75 2.10 -0.14 -0.43
N ALA A 76 0.94 -0.65 -0.01
CA ALA A 76 0.52 -2.01 -0.31
C ALA A 76 0.29 -2.23 -1.80
N GLU A 77 0.50 -3.45 -2.29
CA GLU A 77 0.18 -3.82 -3.67
C GLU A 77 -1.30 -3.56 -3.99
N GLY A 78 -1.57 -3.09 -5.21
CA GLY A 78 -2.92 -2.74 -5.67
C GLY A 78 -3.44 -1.38 -5.21
N THR A 79 -2.69 -0.65 -4.38
CA THR A 79 -3.04 0.73 -3.99
C THR A 79 -2.59 1.74 -5.05
N LEU A 80 -3.30 2.88 -5.13
CA LEU A 80 -2.90 3.99 -6.00
C LEU A 80 -1.50 4.50 -5.66
N GLY A 81 -1.16 4.56 -4.37
CA GLY A 81 0.16 5.00 -3.93
C GLY A 81 1.27 4.07 -4.42
N ARG A 82 1.05 2.74 -4.42
CA ARG A 82 1.99 1.78 -4.98
C ARG A 82 2.14 1.92 -6.49
N LEU A 83 1.03 2.06 -7.22
CA LEU A 83 1.06 2.31 -8.68
C LEU A 83 1.88 3.55 -9.05
N LEU A 84 1.74 4.63 -8.27
CA LEU A 84 2.51 5.86 -8.46
C LEU A 84 3.99 5.66 -8.14
N LEU A 85 4.30 4.92 -7.09
CA LEU A 85 5.67 4.59 -6.69
C LEU A 85 6.39 3.74 -7.74
N ASP A 86 5.68 2.77 -8.32
CA ASP A 86 6.18 1.87 -9.39
C ASP A 86 6.38 2.61 -10.73
N GLY A 87 6.03 3.90 -10.81
CA GLY A 87 6.34 4.77 -11.95
C GLY A 87 5.25 4.81 -13.01
N ALA A 88 3.98 4.62 -12.65
CA ALA A 88 2.88 4.74 -13.60
C ALA A 88 2.82 6.13 -14.26
N ASP A 89 2.95 6.20 -15.58
CA ASP A 89 2.83 7.47 -16.35
C ASP A 89 1.40 8.02 -16.38
N ARG A 90 0.40 7.18 -16.09
CA ARG A 90 -1.02 7.53 -16.07
C ARG A 90 -1.76 6.72 -15.02
N VAL A 91 -2.70 7.35 -14.32
CA VAL A 91 -3.55 6.72 -13.32
C VAL A 91 -5.00 7.16 -13.49
N ARG A 92 -5.94 6.36 -12.95
CA ARG A 92 -7.36 6.72 -12.94
C ARG A 92 -7.83 7.11 -11.54
N ILE A 93 -8.33 8.33 -11.39
CA ILE A 93 -8.84 8.84 -10.11
C ILE A 93 -10.25 9.37 -10.32
N GLN A 94 -11.21 8.85 -9.55
CA GLN A 94 -12.63 9.27 -9.61
C GLN A 94 -13.21 9.23 -11.03
N GLY A 95 -12.86 8.19 -11.79
CA GLY A 95 -13.35 7.99 -13.16
C GLY A 95 -12.55 8.72 -14.25
N GLU A 96 -11.66 9.64 -13.89
CA GLU A 96 -10.85 10.42 -14.82
C GLU A 96 -9.42 9.89 -14.94
N GLU A 97 -8.89 9.92 -16.16
CA GLU A 97 -7.50 9.54 -16.47
C GLU A 97 -6.59 10.76 -16.33
N ILE A 98 -5.53 10.63 -15.54
CA ILE A 98 -4.61 11.72 -15.22
C ILE A 98 -3.21 11.29 -15.61
N GLU A 99 -2.50 12.16 -16.32
CA GLU A 99 -1.09 12.01 -16.62
C GLU A 99 -0.24 12.33 -15.38
N VAL A 100 0.73 11.47 -15.10
CA VAL A 100 1.64 11.64 -13.97
C VAL A 100 2.91 12.33 -14.47
N ARG A 101 3.01 13.62 -14.17
CA ARG A 101 4.22 14.44 -14.41
C ARG A 101 4.92 14.86 -13.12
N ALA A 102 4.21 14.76 -12.00
CA ALA A 102 4.73 15.03 -10.68
C ALA A 102 5.89 14.09 -10.35
N LYS A 103 6.84 14.57 -9.53
CA LYS A 103 7.92 13.74 -9.00
C LYS A 103 7.38 12.88 -7.87
N ILE A 104 7.48 11.56 -8.00
CA ILE A 104 7.12 10.63 -6.92
C ILE A 104 8.36 10.32 -6.10
N ARG A 105 8.27 10.42 -4.77
CA ARG A 105 9.35 10.18 -3.81
C ARG A 105 8.81 9.42 -2.61
N GLN A 106 9.67 8.65 -1.95
CA GLN A 106 9.33 7.89 -0.76
C GLN A 106 10.33 8.17 0.36
N LEU A 107 9.83 8.24 1.60
CA LEU A 107 10.61 8.17 2.83
C LEU A 107 10.11 6.96 3.63
N GLU A 108 11.01 6.04 3.95
CA GLU A 108 10.68 4.79 4.64
C GLU A 108 10.74 4.92 6.17
N VAL A 109 11.40 5.97 6.67
CA VAL A 109 11.73 6.18 8.09
C VAL A 109 10.50 6.46 8.97
N TYR A 110 9.36 6.85 8.40
CA TYR A 110 8.16 7.25 9.16
C TYR A 110 7.03 6.20 9.13
N SER A 111 7.31 4.96 8.73
CA SER A 111 6.29 3.90 8.67
C SER A 111 5.76 3.51 10.06
N GLY A 112 6.54 3.74 11.12
CA GLY A 112 6.22 3.30 12.49
C GLY A 112 6.31 1.79 12.69
N HIS A 113 6.72 1.03 11.66
CA HIS A 113 6.96 -0.41 11.73
C HIS A 113 8.42 -0.68 12.03
N ALA A 114 8.66 -1.70 12.86
CA ALA A 114 9.99 -2.19 13.15
C ALA A 114 10.58 -2.92 11.93
N ASP A 115 11.88 -2.75 11.73
CA ASP A 115 12.63 -3.47 10.70
C ASP A 115 12.76 -4.96 11.04
N GLU A 116 13.11 -5.80 10.04
CA GLU A 116 13.25 -7.25 10.23
C GLU A 116 14.16 -7.60 11.41
N SER A 117 15.33 -6.95 11.51
CA SER A 117 16.30 -7.16 12.58
C SER A 117 15.75 -6.77 13.94
N GLU A 118 14.98 -5.68 14.02
CA GLU A 118 14.39 -5.22 15.28
C GLU A 118 13.31 -6.18 15.76
N LEU A 119 12.47 -6.69 14.84
CA LEU A 119 11.48 -7.72 15.15
C LEU A 119 12.14 -9.03 15.61
N VAL A 120 13.23 -9.42 14.96
CA VAL A 120 14.00 -10.61 15.31
C VAL A 120 14.64 -10.46 16.70
N ASP A 121 15.30 -9.35 16.97
CA ASP A 121 15.92 -9.10 18.27
C ASP A 121 14.86 -9.03 19.39
N TRP A 122 13.73 -8.38 19.11
CA TRP A 122 12.57 -8.38 20.01
C TRP A 122 12.05 -9.80 20.32
N LEU A 123 12.04 -10.71 19.34
CA LEU A 123 11.69 -12.11 19.56
C LEU A 123 12.75 -12.83 20.38
N VAL A 124 14.04 -12.62 20.09
CA VAL A 124 15.17 -13.28 20.77
C VAL A 124 15.12 -13.00 22.27
N ASP A 125 14.85 -11.77 22.67
CA ASP A 125 14.73 -11.35 24.08
C ASP A 125 13.60 -12.07 24.85
N ARG A 126 12.70 -12.75 24.12
CA ARG A 126 11.54 -13.46 24.68
C ARG A 126 11.69 -14.98 24.64
N GLN A 127 12.87 -15.49 24.31
CA GLN A 127 13.15 -16.92 24.36
C GLN A 127 13.17 -17.46 25.81
N PRO A 128 12.80 -18.75 26.01
CA PRO A 128 12.34 -19.69 25.00
C PRO A 128 10.84 -19.51 24.67
N LEU A 129 10.47 -19.70 23.40
CA LEU A 129 9.06 -19.86 23.02
C LEU A 129 8.55 -21.21 23.53
N ARG A 130 7.50 -21.18 24.36
CA ARG A 130 6.94 -22.40 24.98
C ARG A 130 5.83 -23.07 24.18
N ARG A 131 5.20 -22.35 23.27
CA ARG A 131 3.94 -22.76 22.63
C ARG A 131 3.95 -22.50 21.14
N GLY A 132 4.17 -21.26 20.72
CA GLY A 132 4.23 -20.94 19.29
C GLY A 132 4.44 -19.48 18.96
N LEU A 133 4.71 -19.23 17.68
CA LEU A 133 4.82 -17.92 17.04
C LEU A 133 3.97 -17.90 15.78
N PHE A 134 3.01 -16.98 15.72
CA PHE A 134 2.18 -16.76 14.53
C PHE A 134 2.68 -15.51 13.80
N LEU A 135 3.13 -15.69 12.55
CA LEU A 135 3.54 -14.56 11.70
C LEU A 135 2.36 -14.12 10.85
N THR A 136 1.97 -12.85 10.97
CA THR A 136 0.79 -12.27 10.31
C THR A 136 1.10 -10.87 9.78
N HIS A 137 0.13 -10.25 9.10
CA HIS A 137 0.17 -8.83 8.69
C HIS A 137 1.46 -8.44 7.92
N GLY A 138 1.74 -9.18 6.85
CA GLY A 138 2.83 -8.88 5.93
C GLY A 138 2.59 -9.56 4.57
N GLU A 139 3.30 -9.10 3.55
CA GLU A 139 3.33 -9.79 2.26
C GLU A 139 3.91 -11.21 2.42
N GLU A 140 3.50 -12.13 1.55
CA GLU A 140 3.94 -13.53 1.59
C GLU A 140 5.47 -13.67 1.63
N LYS A 141 6.17 -12.89 0.81
CA LYS A 141 7.64 -12.88 0.76
C LYS A 141 8.25 -12.34 2.05
N SER A 142 7.67 -11.28 2.62
CA SER A 142 8.16 -10.66 3.85
C SER A 142 7.96 -11.58 5.06
N ILE A 143 6.80 -12.23 5.16
CA ILE A 143 6.52 -13.24 6.20
C ILE A 143 7.47 -14.43 6.06
N ALA A 144 7.70 -14.92 4.83
CA ALA A 144 8.62 -16.01 4.56
C ALA A 144 10.07 -15.64 4.94
N ALA A 145 10.51 -14.42 4.62
CA ALA A 145 11.82 -13.91 5.00
C ALA A 145 11.98 -13.83 6.53
N LEU A 146 11.01 -13.24 7.22
CA LEU A 146 11.00 -13.15 8.68
C LEU A 146 11.02 -14.55 9.34
N ARG A 147 10.24 -15.50 8.83
CA ARG A 147 10.27 -16.91 9.29
C ARG A 147 11.69 -17.47 9.23
N GLN A 148 12.37 -17.29 8.10
CA GLN A 148 13.73 -17.79 7.91
C GLN A 148 14.73 -17.05 8.82
N ALA A 149 14.58 -15.74 9.01
CA ALA A 149 15.43 -14.96 9.91
C ALA A 149 15.31 -15.44 11.36
N VAL A 150 14.09 -15.71 11.83
CA VAL A 150 13.81 -16.22 13.17
C VAL A 150 14.37 -17.64 13.34
N ILE A 151 14.19 -18.54 12.37
CA ILE A 151 14.78 -19.89 12.41
C ILE A 151 16.31 -19.83 12.52
N LYS A 152 16.97 -18.97 11.75
CA LYS A 152 18.43 -18.76 11.81
C LYS A 152 18.92 -18.30 13.18
N ARG A 153 18.05 -17.70 13.99
CA ARG A 153 18.37 -17.20 15.33
C ARG A 153 18.05 -18.22 16.44
N GLY A 154 17.79 -19.47 16.07
CA GLY A 154 17.68 -20.61 17.00
C GLY A 154 16.26 -21.00 17.38
N PHE A 155 15.26 -20.44 16.72
CA PHE A 155 13.86 -20.79 16.95
C PHE A 155 13.50 -22.10 16.26
N ASP A 156 12.72 -22.93 16.95
CA ASP A 156 12.22 -24.19 16.41
C ASP A 156 11.20 -23.93 15.28
N PRO A 157 11.46 -24.42 14.04
CA PRO A 157 10.53 -24.27 12.92
C PRO A 157 9.12 -24.81 13.20
N ASP A 158 8.99 -25.84 14.04
CA ASP A 158 7.70 -26.50 14.32
C ASP A 158 6.82 -25.64 15.23
N LEU A 159 7.41 -24.67 15.94
CA LEU A 159 6.69 -23.71 16.77
C LEU A 159 6.27 -22.46 16.00
N ILE A 160 6.70 -22.29 14.75
CA ILE A 160 6.36 -21.10 13.95
C ILE A 160 5.26 -21.48 12.97
N ALA A 161 4.19 -20.71 12.93
CA ALA A 161 3.06 -20.91 12.01
C ALA A 161 2.70 -19.62 11.27
N ILE A 162 2.18 -19.77 10.06
CA ILE A 162 1.71 -18.67 9.21
C ILE A 162 0.24 -18.97 8.89
N PRO A 163 -0.71 -18.40 9.65
CA PRO A 163 -2.13 -18.65 9.41
C PRO A 163 -2.59 -18.02 8.10
N ALA A 164 -3.49 -18.70 7.40
CA ALA A 164 -4.25 -18.12 6.30
C ALA A 164 -5.47 -17.34 6.82
N ILE A 165 -6.06 -16.50 5.97
CA ILE A 165 -7.36 -15.89 6.26
C ILE A 165 -8.40 -17.00 6.47
N ASP A 166 -9.20 -16.85 7.53
CA ASP A 166 -10.21 -17.80 8.01
C ASP A 166 -9.68 -19.06 8.72
N ASP A 167 -8.37 -19.20 8.92
CA ASP A 167 -7.86 -20.24 9.79
C ASP A 167 -8.24 -19.97 11.24
N GLU A 168 -8.73 -21.01 11.93
CA GLU A 168 -9.00 -20.97 13.35
C GLU A 168 -8.00 -21.85 14.10
N ILE A 169 -7.62 -21.47 15.31
CA ILE A 169 -6.80 -22.30 16.18
C ILE A 169 -7.32 -22.25 17.60
N VAL A 170 -7.34 -23.41 18.25
CA VAL A 170 -7.65 -23.51 19.67
C VAL A 170 -6.34 -23.35 20.44
N LEU A 171 -6.20 -22.29 21.22
CA LEU A 171 -5.02 -22.10 22.06
C LEU A 171 -5.14 -22.99 23.29
N SER A 172 -4.44 -24.13 23.28
CA SER A 172 -4.37 -25.07 24.40
C SER A 172 -2.96 -25.63 24.59
N ASP A 173 -2.69 -26.24 25.73
CA ASP A 173 -1.40 -26.88 26.02
C ASP A 173 -1.10 -28.10 25.13
N GLN A 174 -2.10 -28.62 24.40
CA GLN A 174 -1.98 -29.79 23.54
C GLN A 174 -2.02 -29.45 22.05
N THR A 175 -2.22 -28.18 21.69
CA THR A 175 -2.39 -27.75 20.30
C THR A 175 -1.09 -27.18 19.76
N ALA A 176 -0.56 -27.77 18.70
CA ALA A 176 0.61 -27.22 18.03
C ALA A 176 0.20 -25.96 17.24
N PRO A 177 1.11 -24.99 17.04
CA PRO A 177 0.80 -23.75 16.31
C PRO A 177 0.35 -23.99 14.86
N GLY A 178 0.69 -25.13 14.27
CA GLY A 178 0.26 -25.52 12.92
C GLY A 178 -1.10 -26.22 12.85
N ASP A 179 -1.74 -26.52 13.99
CA ASP A 179 -3.00 -27.29 14.05
C ASP A 179 -4.22 -26.38 13.77
N PHE A 180 -4.27 -25.83 12.57
CA PHE A 180 -5.36 -24.97 12.14
C PHE A 180 -6.63 -25.78 11.80
N ILE A 181 -7.76 -25.29 12.28
CA ILE A 181 -9.09 -25.72 11.88
C ILE A 181 -9.46 -24.92 10.63
N HIS A 182 -9.34 -25.56 9.47
CA HIS A 182 -9.72 -24.95 8.20
C HIS A 182 -11.24 -25.01 8.03
N LYS A 183 -11.93 -23.88 8.28
CA LYS A 183 -13.35 -23.74 7.93
C LYS A 183 -13.52 -23.51 6.43
N THR A 184 -14.74 -23.73 5.95
CA THR A 184 -15.14 -23.29 4.61
C THR A 184 -14.87 -21.80 4.48
N ARG A 185 -13.94 -21.44 3.60
CA ARG A 185 -13.47 -20.07 3.43
C ARG A 185 -14.61 -19.14 3.04
N ARG A 186 -14.64 -17.94 3.62
CA ARG A 186 -15.65 -16.91 3.34
C ARG A 186 -15.45 -16.28 1.95
N ALA A 187 -14.23 -16.31 1.42
CA ALA A 187 -13.89 -15.87 0.08
C ALA A 187 -12.89 -16.85 -0.60
N PRO A 188 -12.93 -16.99 -1.94
CA PRO A 188 -11.91 -17.73 -2.68
C PRO A 188 -10.53 -17.08 -2.49
N GLN A 189 -9.48 -17.89 -2.42
CA GLN A 189 -8.11 -17.40 -2.21
C GLN A 189 -7.64 -16.52 -3.37
N GLU A 190 -8.15 -16.75 -4.59
CA GLU A 190 -7.86 -15.90 -5.75
C GLU A 190 -8.43 -14.48 -5.62
N ALA A 191 -9.43 -14.25 -4.76
CA ALA A 191 -9.99 -12.93 -4.49
C ALA A 191 -9.18 -12.13 -3.45
N LEU A 192 -8.23 -12.76 -2.76
CA LEU A 192 -7.46 -12.19 -1.65
C LEU A 192 -6.03 -11.81 -2.05
N SER A 193 -5.55 -12.30 -3.20
CA SER A 193 -4.20 -12.02 -3.72
C SER A 193 -4.27 -11.58 -5.18
N GLY A 194 -3.77 -10.38 -5.46
CA GLY A 194 -3.69 -9.81 -6.81
C GLY A 194 -4.53 -8.55 -7.01
N LEU A 195 -4.30 -7.89 -8.14
CA LEU A 195 -5.15 -6.81 -8.62
C LEU A 195 -6.57 -7.38 -8.87
N ASP A 196 -7.60 -6.76 -8.29
CA ASP A 196 -9.00 -7.07 -8.65
C ASP A 196 -9.15 -6.98 -10.18
N TRP A 197 -10.03 -7.79 -10.79
CA TRP A 197 -10.36 -7.71 -12.22
C TRP A 197 -10.65 -6.26 -12.68
N HIS A 198 -11.16 -5.40 -11.79
CA HIS A 198 -11.33 -3.98 -12.08
C HIS A 198 -10.01 -3.27 -12.39
N ASN A 199 -8.95 -3.58 -11.64
CA ASN A 199 -7.60 -3.04 -11.83
C ASN A 199 -6.94 -3.64 -13.08
N ASP A 200 -7.06 -4.96 -13.30
CA ASP A 200 -6.57 -5.61 -14.52
C ASP A 200 -7.23 -5.03 -15.78
N LEU A 201 -8.55 -4.80 -15.71
CA LEU A 201 -9.29 -4.17 -16.80
C LEU A 201 -8.84 -2.72 -17.00
N ALA A 202 -8.58 -1.98 -15.92
CA ALA A 202 -8.09 -0.60 -16.01
C ALA A 202 -6.68 -0.54 -16.63
N GLU A 203 -5.78 -1.44 -16.23
CA GLU A 203 -4.45 -1.58 -16.80
C GLU A 203 -4.52 -1.96 -18.28
N LEU A 204 -5.35 -2.94 -18.63
CA LEU A 204 -5.59 -3.32 -20.03
C LEU A 204 -6.14 -2.15 -20.84
N GLN A 205 -7.15 -1.44 -20.35
CA GLN A 205 -7.73 -0.27 -21.03
C GLN A 205 -6.68 0.81 -21.27
N LEU A 206 -5.84 1.08 -20.28
CA LEU A 206 -4.77 2.07 -20.37
C LEU A 206 -3.69 1.65 -21.37
N GLY A 207 -3.21 0.39 -21.28
CA GLY A 207 -2.23 -0.17 -22.21
C GLY A 207 -2.73 -0.18 -23.65
N LEU A 208 -4.02 -0.49 -23.87
CA LEU A 208 -4.64 -0.41 -25.19
C LEU A 208 -4.65 1.03 -25.71
N LYS A 209 -5.09 1.99 -24.90
CA LYS A 209 -5.10 3.41 -25.29
C LYS A 209 -3.71 3.91 -25.66
N GLN A 210 -2.70 3.61 -24.83
CA GLN A 210 -1.31 3.94 -25.12
C GLN A 210 -0.82 3.30 -26.44
N ALA A 211 -1.17 2.04 -26.71
CA ALA A 211 -0.83 1.38 -27.96
C ALA A 211 -1.49 2.06 -29.18
N PHE A 212 -2.73 2.55 -29.05
CA PHE A 212 -3.41 3.32 -30.08
C PHE A 212 -2.81 4.73 -30.28
N ASP A 213 -2.37 5.38 -29.20
CA ASP A 213 -1.73 6.70 -29.24
C ASP A 213 -0.34 6.61 -29.89
N LYS A 214 0.46 5.59 -29.54
CA LYS A 214 1.80 5.32 -30.11
C LYS A 214 1.76 4.80 -31.56
N ALA A 215 0.62 4.37 -32.08
CA ALA A 215 0.52 3.84 -33.44
C ALA A 215 0.80 4.94 -34.48
N ALA A 216 1.82 4.71 -35.31
CA ALA A 216 2.33 5.68 -36.28
C ALA A 216 1.28 6.19 -37.29
N ASP A 217 0.33 5.35 -37.69
CA ASP A 217 -0.65 5.70 -38.72
C ASP A 217 -2.02 5.00 -38.53
N LYS A 218 -2.96 5.32 -39.42
CA LYS A 218 -4.32 4.74 -39.44
C LYS A 218 -4.31 3.23 -39.75
N LYS A 219 -3.30 2.73 -40.48
CA LYS A 219 -3.18 1.31 -40.85
C LYS A 219 -2.76 0.47 -39.64
N ALA A 220 -1.81 0.96 -38.85
CA ALA A 220 -1.36 0.37 -37.59
C ALA A 220 -2.49 0.30 -36.57
N ARG A 221 -3.27 1.38 -36.41
CA ARG A 221 -4.47 1.39 -35.55
C ARG A 221 -5.51 0.34 -35.99
N LYS A 222 -5.81 0.24 -37.29
CA LYS A 222 -6.72 -0.80 -37.82
C LYS A 222 -6.18 -2.22 -37.61
N ALA A 223 -4.87 -2.42 -37.67
CA ALA A 223 -4.25 -3.71 -37.40
C ALA A 223 -4.42 -4.12 -35.93
N LEU A 224 -4.22 -3.18 -34.98
CA LEU A 224 -4.48 -3.38 -33.56
C LEU A 224 -5.94 -3.77 -33.29
N VAL A 225 -6.91 -3.03 -33.85
CA VAL A 225 -8.35 -3.37 -33.74
C VAL A 225 -8.64 -4.80 -34.17
N ARG A 226 -8.08 -5.24 -35.31
CA ARG A 226 -8.27 -6.61 -35.81
C ARG A 226 -7.65 -7.67 -34.90
N ARG A 227 -6.48 -7.39 -34.32
CA ARG A 227 -5.84 -8.29 -33.35
C ARG A 227 -6.69 -8.43 -32.08
N LEU A 228 -7.22 -7.33 -31.56
CA LEU A 228 -8.10 -7.35 -30.38
C LEU A 228 -9.38 -8.13 -30.64
N TRP A 229 -10.06 -7.87 -31.76
CA TRP A 229 -11.25 -8.65 -32.12
C TRP A 229 -10.97 -10.13 -32.34
N ARG A 230 -9.79 -10.50 -32.87
CA ARG A 230 -9.39 -11.89 -33.01
C ARG A 230 -9.19 -12.55 -31.64
N ALA A 231 -8.54 -11.86 -30.70
CA ALA A 231 -8.34 -12.37 -29.34
C ALA A 231 -9.67 -12.56 -28.59
N ILE A 232 -10.65 -11.66 -28.80
CA ILE A 232 -11.96 -11.73 -28.15
C ILE A 232 -12.85 -12.81 -28.78
N ARG A 233 -12.82 -12.99 -30.11
CA ARG A 233 -13.69 -13.94 -30.84
C ARG A 233 -13.21 -15.39 -30.86
N HIS A 234 -12.00 -15.67 -30.36
CA HIS A 234 -11.47 -17.04 -30.24
C HIS A 234 -11.70 -17.67 -28.85
N LYS A 235 -12.63 -17.12 -28.06
CA LYS A 235 -13.25 -17.80 -26.92
C LYS A 235 -14.65 -18.25 -27.30
#